data_AF-A0A9R1LW07-F1
#
_entry.id   AF-A0A9R1LW07-F1
#
_cell.length_a   1.000
_cell.length_b   1.000
_cell.length_c   1.000
_cell.angle_alpha   90.00
_cell.angle_beta   90.00
_cell.angle_gamma   90.00
#
_symmetry.space_group_name_H-M   'P 1'
#
loop_
_entity.id
_entity.type
_entity.pdbx_description
1 polymer ?
#
loop_
_entity_poly.entity_id
_entity_poly.type
_entity_poly.pdbx_seq_one_letter_code
_entity_poly.pdbx_strand_id
1 'polypeptide(L)'
;MRENDAKAFVRVWKVMEMCYKILGEGKLVTQRELFYKLLSDSPKYFSCQRHVNQTIQDVVSLLRCTRQSLGIMASSRGALIGRLVLHEPEEEHIDCSILGPSGHAITGDLNQLSRLNLSSDARYLIVVEKRLAEDRLYNQIPCILITAKGYPDIATRFILHRLSQTFPNMPIFALVDWNPAGLSILCTYKYGSISMGLESYRYACNVKWLGLRGDDLQLIPQSAFQELKPRDLQIAKSLLSSKFLQDTHRAELTRMVETGTRAEIEALYCHGFDFLGKFIARKIVQGDYI
;
A
#
# COMPACT_ATOMS: atom_id res chain seq x y z
N MET A 1 7.92 -30.49 25.55
CA MET A 1 7.48 -29.31 24.77
C MET A 1 7.94 -28.08 25.52
N ARG A 2 8.72 -27.16 24.93
CA ARG A 2 9.19 -25.97 25.68
C ARG A 2 7.96 -25.13 26.03
N GLU A 3 7.93 -24.45 27.17
CA GLU A 3 6.77 -23.67 27.62
C GLU A 3 6.26 -22.66 26.57
N ASN A 4 7.19 -22.12 25.76
CA ASN A 4 6.88 -21.22 24.66
C ASN A 4 6.15 -21.90 23.49
N ASP A 5 6.43 -23.17 23.22
CA ASP A 5 5.77 -23.94 22.15
C ASP A 5 4.30 -24.23 22.55
N ALA A 6 4.06 -24.49 23.84
CA ALA A 6 2.71 -24.66 24.39
C ALA A 6 1.85 -23.40 24.21
N LYS A 7 2.43 -22.23 24.50
CA LYS A 7 1.73 -20.94 24.34
C LYS A 7 1.40 -20.65 22.88
N ALA A 8 2.31 -20.95 21.95
CA ALA A 8 2.06 -20.77 20.52
C ALA A 8 0.90 -21.65 20.03
N PHE A 9 0.88 -22.92 20.43
CA PHE A 9 -0.21 -23.84 20.08
C PHE A 9 -1.57 -23.36 20.61
N VAL A 10 -1.64 -22.93 21.87
CA VAL A 10 -2.88 -22.40 22.46
C VAL A 10 -3.36 -21.14 21.74
N ARG A 11 -2.44 -20.26 21.32
CA ARG A 11 -2.81 -19.06 20.54
C ARG A 11 -3.50 -19.42 19.23
N VAL A 12 -2.99 -20.42 18.49
CA VAL A 12 -3.59 -20.89 17.24
C VAL A 12 -5.04 -21.32 17.47
N TRP A 13 -5.27 -22.16 18.49
CA TRP A 13 -6.63 -22.60 18.83
C TRP A 13 -7.54 -21.43 19.20
N LYS A 14 -7.05 -20.48 20.01
CA LYS A 14 -7.81 -19.30 20.41
C LYS A 14 -8.16 -18.37 19.24
N VAL A 15 -7.24 -18.18 18.29
CA VAL A 15 -7.54 -17.42 17.07
C VAL A 15 -8.57 -18.15 16.22
N MET A 16 -8.46 -19.47 16.04
CA MET A 16 -9.44 -20.26 15.29
C MET A 16 -10.83 -20.23 15.95
N GLU A 17 -10.90 -20.39 17.27
CA GLU A 17 -12.15 -20.28 18.05
C GLU A 17 -12.80 -18.90 17.82
N MET A 18 -12.02 -17.82 17.88
CA MET A 18 -12.52 -16.47 17.68
C MET A 18 -12.99 -16.24 16.24
N CYS A 19 -12.23 -16.72 15.25
CA CYS A 19 -12.62 -16.64 13.83
C CYS A 19 -13.94 -17.39 13.58
N TYR A 20 -14.10 -18.58 14.17
CA TYR A 20 -15.35 -19.35 14.08
C TYR A 20 -16.55 -18.57 14.64
N LYS A 21 -16.40 -17.91 15.80
CA LYS A 21 -17.46 -17.07 16.39
C LYS A 21 -17.80 -15.87 15.49
N ILE A 22 -16.78 -15.16 14.99
CA ILE A 22 -16.95 -14.01 14.09
C ILE A 22 -17.72 -14.41 12.82
N LEU A 23 -17.33 -15.53 12.21
CA LEU A 23 -17.99 -16.06 11.02
C LEU A 23 -19.42 -16.53 11.30
N GLY A 24 -19.66 -17.19 12.45
CA GLY A 24 -20.99 -17.61 12.87
C GLY A 24 -21.97 -16.45 13.10
N GLU A 25 -21.45 -15.27 13.45
CA GLU A 25 -22.23 -14.03 13.56
C GLU A 25 -22.37 -13.26 12.23
N GLY A 26 -21.75 -13.75 11.14
CA GLY A 26 -21.72 -13.05 9.85
C GLY A 26 -20.96 -11.72 9.88
N LYS A 27 -20.03 -11.53 10.82
CA LYS A 27 -19.29 -10.28 11.00
C LYS A 27 -17.92 -10.33 10.33
N LEU A 28 -17.37 -9.14 10.09
CA LEU A 28 -15.98 -8.94 9.71
C LEU A 28 -15.29 -8.06 10.76
N VAL A 29 -14.03 -8.35 11.07
CA VAL A 29 -13.24 -7.56 12.02
C VAL A 29 -11.86 -7.27 11.46
N THR A 30 -11.30 -6.12 11.83
CA THR A 30 -9.91 -5.79 11.55
C THR A 30 -8.96 -6.56 12.49
N GLN A 31 -7.68 -6.65 12.11
CA GLN A 31 -6.65 -7.25 12.97
C GLN A 31 -6.49 -6.55 14.33
N ARG A 32 -6.79 -5.24 14.40
CA ARG A 32 -6.74 -4.49 15.67
C ARG A 32 -7.92 -4.83 16.57
N GLU A 33 -9.12 -4.91 16.02
CA GLU A 33 -10.31 -5.33 16.77
C GLU A 33 -10.16 -6.76 17.28
N LEU A 34 -9.69 -7.67 16.42
CA LEU A 34 -9.37 -9.04 16.83
C LEU A 34 -8.34 -9.06 17.96
N PHE A 35 -7.32 -8.19 17.91
CA PHE A 35 -6.37 -8.05 19.00
C PHE A 35 -7.02 -7.62 20.31
N TYR A 36 -7.86 -6.58 20.32
CA TYR A 36 -8.52 -6.15 21.55
C TYR A 36 -9.49 -7.21 22.10
N LYS A 37 -10.19 -7.94 21.22
CA LYS A 37 -11.03 -9.07 21.62
C LYS A 37 -10.21 -10.18 22.28
N LEU A 38 -9.10 -10.58 21.69
CA LEU A 38 -8.21 -11.62 22.23
C LEU A 38 -7.43 -11.17 23.48
N LEU A 39 -7.08 -9.89 23.56
CA LEU A 39 -6.48 -9.28 24.76
C LEU A 39 -7.47 -9.35 25.93
N SER A 40 -8.76 -9.12 25.69
CA SER A 40 -9.80 -9.21 26.72
C SER A 40 -10.16 -10.66 27.09
N ASP A 41 -10.29 -11.56 26.12
CA ASP A 41 -10.68 -12.97 26.34
C ASP A 41 -9.54 -13.80 26.93
N SER A 42 -8.32 -13.54 26.46
CA SER A 42 -7.15 -14.41 26.68
C SER A 42 -5.86 -13.59 26.92
N PRO A 43 -5.82 -12.66 27.90
CA PRO A 43 -4.70 -11.73 28.11
C PRO A 43 -3.36 -12.43 28.37
N LYS A 44 -3.40 -13.60 29.02
CA LYS A 44 -2.21 -14.43 29.31
C LYS A 44 -1.46 -14.84 28.03
N TYR A 45 -2.18 -14.98 26.91
CA TYR A 45 -1.63 -15.42 25.64
C TYR A 45 -1.37 -14.24 24.70
N PHE A 46 -2.19 -13.19 24.74
CA PHE A 46 -2.13 -12.07 23.79
C PHE A 46 -1.81 -10.75 24.47
N SER A 47 -0.53 -10.52 24.78
CA SER A 47 -0.07 -9.28 25.40
C SER A 47 0.28 -8.15 24.41
N CYS A 48 0.41 -8.44 23.11
CA CYS A 48 0.73 -7.44 22.10
C CYS A 48 0.21 -7.83 20.72
N GLN A 49 0.03 -6.82 19.86
CA GLN A 49 -0.47 -6.99 18.48
C GLN A 49 0.38 -7.99 17.67
N ARG A 50 1.69 -8.05 17.92
CA ARG A 50 2.60 -8.96 17.22
C ARG A 50 2.19 -10.42 17.41
N HIS A 51 1.76 -10.81 18.61
CA HIS A 51 1.31 -12.17 18.87
C HIS A 51 0.09 -12.54 18.02
N VAL A 52 -0.90 -11.65 17.94
CA VAL A 52 -2.10 -11.87 17.12
C VAL A 52 -1.74 -11.91 15.65
N ASN A 53 -0.94 -10.96 15.15
CA ASN A 53 -0.55 -10.92 13.75
C ASN A 53 0.21 -12.18 13.32
N GLN A 54 1.15 -12.66 14.13
CA GLN A 54 1.88 -13.90 13.84
C GLN A 54 0.94 -15.11 13.84
N THR A 55 0.09 -15.24 14.87
CA THR A 55 -0.83 -16.37 14.97
C THR A 55 -1.87 -16.38 13.83
N ILE A 56 -2.32 -15.22 13.35
CA ILE A 56 -3.17 -15.14 12.14
C ILE A 56 -2.42 -15.72 10.94
N GLN A 57 -1.12 -15.43 10.77
CA GLN A 57 -0.32 -16.03 9.68
C GLN A 57 -0.17 -17.53 9.84
N ASP A 58 -0.01 -18.02 11.07
CA ASP A 58 0.07 -19.45 11.34
C ASP A 58 -1.25 -20.14 10.99
N VAL A 59 -2.40 -19.57 11.37
CA VAL A 59 -3.74 -20.09 11.04
C VAL A 59 -4.01 -20.06 9.53
N VAL A 60 -3.69 -18.94 8.86
CA VAL A 60 -3.77 -18.81 7.39
C VAL A 60 -2.94 -19.89 6.70
N SER A 61 -1.74 -20.15 7.21
CA SER A 61 -0.83 -21.16 6.65
C SER A 61 -1.33 -22.58 6.91
N LEU A 62 -1.83 -22.84 8.12
CA LEU A 62 -2.36 -24.14 8.53
C LEU A 62 -3.61 -24.52 7.73
N LEU A 63 -4.55 -23.59 7.59
CA LEU A 63 -5.83 -23.80 6.92
C LEU A 63 -5.76 -23.56 5.40
N ARG A 64 -4.65 -23.01 4.89
CA ARG A 64 -4.44 -22.64 3.49
C ARG A 64 -5.56 -21.76 2.93
N CYS A 65 -6.02 -20.80 3.71
CA CYS A 65 -7.08 -19.86 3.34
C CYS A 65 -6.63 -18.40 3.51
N THR A 66 -7.39 -17.44 2.99
CA THR A 66 -7.09 -16.01 3.18
C THR A 66 -7.54 -15.53 4.55
N ARG A 67 -6.98 -14.40 5.03
CA ARG A 67 -7.47 -13.75 6.26
C ARG A 67 -8.95 -13.44 6.18
N GLN A 68 -9.41 -13.03 5.01
CA GLN A 68 -10.80 -12.71 4.76
C GLN A 68 -11.72 -13.93 4.90
N SER A 69 -11.25 -15.12 4.51
CA SER A 69 -12.00 -16.37 4.72
C SER A 69 -12.19 -16.70 6.20
N LEU A 70 -11.38 -16.09 7.09
CA LEU A 70 -11.45 -16.20 8.54
C LEU A 70 -12.26 -15.07 9.19
N GLY A 71 -12.93 -14.23 8.40
CA GLY A 71 -13.67 -13.07 8.91
C GLY A 71 -12.77 -11.87 9.28
N ILE A 72 -11.50 -11.90 8.85
CA ILE A 72 -10.53 -10.83 9.14
C ILE A 72 -10.39 -9.93 7.92
N MET A 73 -10.94 -8.73 7.99
CA MET A 73 -10.85 -7.72 6.92
C MET A 73 -9.57 -6.89 7.01
N ALA A 74 -9.22 -6.23 5.91
CA ALA A 74 -8.12 -5.27 5.88
C ALA A 74 -8.50 -4.00 6.64
N SER A 75 -7.52 -3.26 7.13
CA SER A 75 -7.77 -1.88 7.58
C SER A 75 -7.98 -0.99 6.36
N SER A 76 -9.02 -0.14 6.39
CA SER A 76 -9.32 0.85 5.35
C SER A 76 -8.48 2.10 5.58
N ARG A 77 -7.33 2.24 4.89
CA ARG A 77 -6.51 3.47 4.94
C ARG A 77 -6.38 4.17 3.60
N GLY A 78 -6.54 3.41 2.51
CA GLY A 78 -6.38 3.94 1.17
C GLY A 78 -7.56 4.74 0.67
N ALA A 79 -7.31 5.50 -0.41
CA ALA A 79 -8.31 6.29 -1.10
C ALA A 79 -8.08 6.31 -2.62
N LEU A 80 -9.17 6.48 -3.36
CA LEU A 80 -9.23 6.63 -4.82
C LEU A 80 -9.76 8.01 -5.18
N ILE A 81 -9.19 8.64 -6.20
CA ILE A 81 -9.74 9.86 -6.78
C ILE A 81 -9.37 9.96 -8.27
N GLY A 82 -10.21 10.61 -9.06
CA GLY A 82 -9.96 10.87 -10.47
C GLY A 82 -10.96 10.17 -11.38
N ARG A 83 -10.58 9.94 -12.65
CA ARG A 83 -11.49 9.49 -13.71
C ARG A 83 -11.87 8.02 -13.57
N LEU A 84 -12.70 7.70 -12.58
CA LEU A 84 -13.17 6.35 -12.26
C LEU A 84 -14.59 6.43 -11.70
N VAL A 85 -15.49 5.62 -12.26
CA VAL A 85 -16.83 5.42 -11.72
C VAL A 85 -16.90 4.03 -11.11
N LEU A 86 -17.28 3.97 -9.84
CA LEU A 86 -17.53 2.74 -9.10
C LEU A 86 -19.03 2.44 -9.15
N HIS A 87 -19.37 1.28 -9.71
CA HIS A 87 -20.74 0.80 -9.74
C HIS A 87 -20.89 -0.28 -8.66
N GLU A 88 -21.55 0.10 -7.58
CA GLU A 88 -21.95 -0.81 -6.51
C GLU A 88 -23.27 -1.50 -6.88
N PRO A 89 -23.43 -2.81 -6.63
CA PRO A 89 -24.71 -3.47 -6.80
C PRO A 89 -25.72 -2.86 -5.84
N GLU A 90 -26.85 -2.35 -6.36
CA GLU A 90 -27.98 -1.81 -5.59
C GLU A 90 -27.77 -0.41 -4.98
N GLU A 91 -26.62 0.24 -5.20
CA GLU A 91 -26.35 1.61 -4.75
C GLU A 91 -26.11 2.60 -5.91
N GLU A 92 -26.11 3.90 -5.57
CA GLU A 92 -25.82 4.97 -6.51
C GLU A 92 -24.37 4.89 -7.00
N HIS A 93 -24.15 5.20 -8.28
CA HIS A 93 -22.82 5.15 -8.86
C HIS A 93 -21.93 6.26 -8.28
N ILE A 94 -20.73 5.87 -7.84
CA ILE A 94 -19.78 6.81 -7.23
C ILE A 94 -18.79 7.26 -8.30
N ASP A 95 -18.95 8.51 -8.75
CA ASP A 95 -17.97 9.15 -9.62
C ASP A 95 -16.81 9.73 -8.77
N CYS A 96 -15.64 9.10 -8.87
CA CYS A 96 -14.43 9.51 -8.13
C CYS A 96 -13.84 10.85 -8.60
N SER A 97 -14.32 11.44 -9.70
CA SER A 97 -13.78 12.68 -10.27
C SER A 97 -14.40 13.94 -9.64
N ILE A 98 -15.60 13.80 -9.08
CA ILE A 98 -16.35 14.89 -8.44
C ILE A 98 -16.21 14.91 -6.91
N LEU A 99 -15.49 13.95 -6.34
CA LEU A 99 -15.28 13.85 -4.91
C LEU A 99 -14.36 14.96 -4.39
N GLY A 100 -14.53 15.28 -3.10
CA GLY A 100 -13.65 16.22 -2.40
C GLY A 100 -12.20 15.71 -2.28
N PRO A 101 -11.30 16.51 -1.67
CA PRO A 101 -9.86 16.22 -1.66
C PRO A 101 -9.45 14.90 -0.97
N SER A 102 -10.34 14.31 -0.18
CA SER A 102 -10.08 13.02 0.48
C SER A 102 -10.27 11.81 -0.44
N GLY A 103 -10.94 11.99 -1.58
CA GLY A 103 -11.32 10.90 -2.48
C GLY A 103 -12.34 9.94 -1.86
N HIS A 104 -12.60 8.83 -2.55
CA HIS A 104 -13.38 7.70 -2.06
C HIS A 104 -12.50 6.81 -1.20
N ALA A 105 -12.91 6.54 0.04
CA ALA A 105 -12.18 5.65 0.94
C ALA A 105 -12.30 4.18 0.47
N ILE A 106 -11.18 3.46 0.42
CA ILE A 106 -11.18 2.07 -0.02
C ILE A 106 -11.60 1.18 1.15
N THR A 107 -12.77 0.56 1.07
CA THR A 107 -13.26 -0.39 2.07
C THR A 107 -12.26 -1.53 2.32
N GLY A 108 -12.16 -1.95 3.58
CA GLY A 108 -11.31 -3.07 3.98
C GLY A 108 -11.87 -4.45 3.62
N ASP A 109 -13.14 -4.51 3.21
CA ASP A 109 -13.81 -5.75 2.80
C ASP A 109 -13.53 -6.03 1.31
N LEU A 110 -12.68 -7.02 1.04
CA LEU A 110 -12.32 -7.35 -0.33
C LEU A 110 -13.47 -8.01 -1.09
N ASN A 111 -14.53 -8.51 -0.43
CA ASN A 111 -15.69 -9.13 -1.07
C ASN A 111 -16.53 -8.04 -1.72
N GLN A 112 -16.78 -6.95 -0.98
CA GLN A 112 -17.35 -5.73 -1.55
C GLN A 112 -16.50 -5.24 -2.73
N LEU A 113 -15.18 -5.06 -2.54
CA LEU A 113 -14.29 -4.61 -3.62
C LEU A 113 -14.32 -5.54 -4.85
N SER A 114 -14.45 -6.86 -4.65
CA SER A 114 -14.50 -7.84 -5.72
C SER A 114 -15.78 -7.76 -6.56
N ARG A 115 -16.87 -7.24 -6.00
CA ARG A 115 -18.16 -7.11 -6.67
C ARG A 115 -18.32 -5.75 -7.37
N LEU A 116 -17.41 -4.81 -7.13
CA LEU A 116 -17.40 -3.52 -7.79
C LEU A 116 -17.23 -3.69 -9.30
N ASN A 117 -18.12 -3.06 -10.05
CA ASN A 117 -17.96 -2.84 -11.47
C ASN A 117 -17.25 -1.50 -11.67
N LEU A 118 -16.20 -1.49 -12.49
CA LEU A 118 -15.30 -0.34 -12.65
C LEU A 118 -15.41 0.19 -14.07
N SER A 119 -15.73 1.48 -14.22
CA SER A 119 -15.76 2.17 -15.51
C SER A 119 -14.82 3.36 -15.49
N SER A 120 -14.04 3.56 -16.56
CA SER A 120 -13.04 4.63 -16.62
C SER A 120 -12.64 4.94 -18.06
N ASP A 121 -12.36 6.22 -18.31
CA ASP A 121 -11.72 6.73 -19.52
C ASP A 121 -10.29 7.26 -19.26
N ALA A 122 -9.74 6.93 -18.09
CA ALA A 122 -8.37 7.25 -17.74
C ALA A 122 -7.36 6.49 -18.62
N ARG A 123 -6.16 7.06 -18.74
CA ARG A 123 -5.01 6.47 -19.44
C ARG A 123 -3.92 6.00 -18.49
N TYR A 124 -3.92 6.46 -17.24
CA TYR A 124 -2.85 6.19 -16.27
C TYR A 124 -3.41 5.82 -14.89
N LEU A 125 -2.78 4.86 -14.23
CA LEU A 125 -2.93 4.60 -12.80
C LEU A 125 -1.73 5.22 -12.09
N ILE A 126 -1.95 6.11 -11.13
CA ILE A 126 -0.86 6.80 -10.42
C ILE A 126 -1.03 6.58 -8.93
N VAL A 127 -0.09 5.85 -8.35
CA VAL A 127 0.01 5.64 -6.91
C VAL A 127 0.84 6.77 -6.31
N VAL A 128 0.31 7.45 -5.30
CA VAL A 128 1.02 8.52 -4.59
C VAL A 128 1.14 8.13 -3.12
N GLU A 129 2.33 8.22 -2.55
CA GLU A 129 2.57 7.85 -1.15
C GLU A 129 1.70 8.66 -0.17
N LYS A 130 1.60 9.97 -0.37
CA LYS A 130 0.90 10.90 0.53
C LYS A 130 -0.39 11.46 -0.11
N ARG A 131 -0.55 12.79 -0.20
CA ARG A 131 -1.85 13.42 -0.51
C ARG A 131 -2.17 13.43 -2.01
N LEU A 132 -3.44 13.17 -2.31
CA LEU A 132 -3.95 12.91 -3.67
C LEU A 132 -4.49 14.15 -4.41
N ALA A 133 -4.80 15.26 -3.73
CA ALA A 133 -5.88 16.12 -4.22
C ALA A 133 -5.66 17.62 -4.22
N GLU A 134 -4.45 18.11 -3.90
CA GLU A 134 -4.23 19.56 -3.96
C GLU A 134 -4.32 20.10 -5.40
N ASP A 135 -3.94 19.29 -6.41
CA ASP A 135 -3.81 19.78 -7.80
C ASP A 135 -4.90 19.31 -8.78
N ARG A 136 -5.86 18.48 -8.35
CA ARG A 136 -6.82 17.77 -9.23
C ARG A 136 -6.16 17.25 -10.52
N LEU A 137 -5.04 16.53 -10.38
CA LEU A 137 -4.20 16.07 -11.49
C LEU A 137 -4.98 15.39 -12.62
N TYR A 138 -6.06 14.69 -12.28
CA TYR A 138 -6.95 13.99 -13.21
C TYR A 138 -7.64 14.90 -14.24
N ASN A 139 -7.63 16.22 -14.02
CA ASN A 139 -8.08 17.24 -14.98
C ASN A 139 -7.00 17.60 -16.02
N GLN A 140 -5.72 17.50 -15.65
CA GLN A 140 -4.58 17.80 -16.53
C GLN A 140 -4.15 16.55 -17.30
N ILE A 141 -4.18 15.40 -16.63
CA ILE A 141 -3.78 14.10 -17.16
C ILE A 141 -4.95 13.14 -16.91
N PRO A 142 -5.44 12.40 -17.91
CA PRO A 142 -6.52 11.44 -17.70
C PRO A 142 -6.02 10.28 -16.82
N CYS A 143 -6.16 10.39 -15.50
CA CYS A 143 -5.61 9.41 -14.56
C CYS A 143 -6.57 9.07 -13.41
N ILE A 144 -6.33 7.91 -12.82
CA ILE A 144 -6.85 7.51 -11.51
C ILE A 144 -5.70 7.59 -10.53
N LEU A 145 -5.89 8.33 -9.45
CA LEU A 145 -4.93 8.44 -8.36
C LEU A 145 -5.32 7.51 -7.21
N ILE A 146 -4.32 6.84 -6.65
CA ILE A 146 -4.49 5.90 -5.54
C ILE A 146 -3.46 6.23 -4.44
N THR A 147 -3.89 6.31 -3.19
CA THR A 147 -2.96 6.40 -2.05
C THR A 147 -3.29 5.37 -1.00
N ALA A 148 -2.28 4.94 -0.25
CA ALA A 148 -2.46 4.22 1.01
C ALA A 148 -2.09 5.06 2.24
N LYS A 149 -1.74 6.35 2.05
CA LYS A 149 -1.19 7.24 3.07
C LYS A 149 0.05 6.61 3.75
N GLY A 150 1.03 6.25 2.93
CA GLY A 150 2.23 5.51 3.30
C GLY A 150 2.21 4.05 2.83
N TYR A 151 2.61 3.11 3.70
CA TYR A 151 2.71 1.69 3.36
C TYR A 151 1.35 1.07 2.97
N PRO A 152 1.26 0.39 1.82
CA PRO A 152 -0.02 -0.07 1.29
C PRO A 152 -0.62 -1.21 2.11
N ASP A 153 -1.91 -1.06 2.46
CA ASP A 153 -2.71 -2.16 2.99
C ASP A 153 -3.17 -3.12 1.89
N ILE A 154 -3.75 -4.25 2.32
CA ILE A 154 -4.24 -5.30 1.42
C ILE A 154 -5.32 -4.76 0.49
N ALA A 155 -6.25 -3.96 1.01
CA ALA A 155 -7.37 -3.43 0.24
C ALA A 155 -6.90 -2.50 -0.89
N THR A 156 -5.94 -1.61 -0.60
CA THR A 156 -5.36 -0.71 -1.60
C THR A 156 -4.62 -1.49 -2.69
N ARG A 157 -3.86 -2.52 -2.30
CA ARG A 157 -3.18 -3.41 -3.28
C ARG A 157 -4.17 -4.21 -4.10
N PHE A 158 -5.23 -4.72 -3.47
CA PHE A 158 -6.29 -5.48 -4.11
C PHE A 158 -6.99 -4.63 -5.18
N ILE A 159 -7.38 -3.39 -4.86
CA ILE A 159 -8.08 -2.53 -5.81
C ILE A 159 -7.17 -2.07 -6.96
N LEU A 160 -5.90 -1.76 -6.67
CA LEU A 160 -4.92 -1.47 -7.73
C LEU A 160 -4.75 -2.68 -8.67
N HIS A 161 -4.64 -3.88 -8.11
CA HIS A 161 -4.55 -5.10 -8.89
C HIS A 161 -5.82 -5.31 -9.74
N ARG A 162 -7.02 -5.16 -9.16
CA ARG A 162 -8.30 -5.18 -9.87
C ARG A 162 -8.35 -4.18 -11.02
N LEU A 163 -7.92 -2.94 -10.80
CA LEU A 163 -7.85 -1.90 -11.84
C LEU A 163 -6.89 -2.32 -12.95
N SER A 164 -5.73 -2.89 -12.61
CA SER A 164 -4.77 -3.38 -13.61
C SER A 164 -5.33 -4.52 -14.47
N GLN A 165 -6.16 -5.40 -13.90
CA GLN A 165 -6.79 -6.49 -14.65
C GLN A 165 -7.96 -5.99 -15.50
N THR A 166 -8.70 -5.01 -14.99
CA THR A 166 -9.84 -4.41 -15.70
C THR A 166 -9.38 -3.54 -16.87
N PHE A 167 -8.28 -2.82 -16.69
CA PHE A 167 -7.69 -1.91 -17.67
C PHE A 167 -6.23 -2.28 -17.98
N PRO A 168 -5.99 -3.42 -18.67
CA PRO A 168 -4.64 -3.98 -18.86
C PRO A 168 -3.68 -3.07 -19.63
N ASN A 169 -4.21 -2.12 -20.41
CA ASN A 169 -3.42 -1.18 -21.20
C ASN A 169 -3.05 0.10 -20.42
N MET A 170 -3.55 0.29 -19.20
CA MET A 170 -3.20 1.45 -18.37
C MET A 170 -1.89 1.18 -17.62
N PRO A 171 -0.79 1.89 -17.91
CA PRO A 171 0.42 1.77 -17.12
C PRO A 171 0.20 2.27 -15.69
N ILE A 172 0.90 1.62 -14.76
CA ILE A 172 0.88 1.96 -13.33
C ILE A 172 2.17 2.67 -12.98
N PHE A 173 2.04 3.91 -12.54
CA PHE A 173 3.13 4.73 -12.04
C PHE A 173 3.04 4.86 -10.53
N ALA A 174 4.17 4.98 -9.86
CA ALA A 174 4.23 5.33 -8.46
C ALA A 174 5.15 6.54 -8.25
N LEU A 175 4.65 7.47 -7.46
CA LEU A 175 5.38 8.61 -6.93
C LEU A 175 5.57 8.41 -5.42
N VAL A 176 6.81 8.23 -5.01
CA VAL A 176 7.23 7.96 -3.63
C VAL A 176 8.37 8.90 -3.25
N ASP A 177 8.57 9.11 -1.96
CA ASP A 177 9.68 9.93 -1.45
C ASP A 177 11.04 9.32 -1.87
N TRP A 178 12.05 10.16 -2.08
CA TRP A 178 13.42 9.71 -2.35
C TRP A 178 14.10 9.32 -1.03
N ASN A 179 13.72 8.14 -0.54
CA ASN A 179 14.28 7.53 0.66
C ASN A 179 14.07 5.99 0.66
N PRO A 180 14.76 5.23 1.53
CA PRO A 180 14.60 3.78 1.59
C PRO A 180 13.19 3.29 1.88
N ALA A 181 12.38 4.05 2.64
CA ALA A 181 10.99 3.69 2.93
C ALA A 181 10.08 3.86 1.69
N GLY A 182 10.23 4.94 0.93
CA GLY A 182 9.53 5.18 -0.33
C GLY A 182 9.83 4.07 -1.35
N LEU A 183 11.10 3.69 -1.49
CA LEU A 183 11.48 2.55 -2.33
C LEU A 183 10.89 1.22 -1.83
N SER A 184 10.81 1.03 -0.50
CA SER A 184 10.15 -0.14 0.10
C SER A 184 8.64 -0.18 -0.19
N ILE A 185 7.98 0.98 -0.22
CA ILE A 185 6.57 1.12 -0.60
C ILE A 185 6.38 0.73 -2.06
N LEU A 186 7.19 1.26 -2.97
CA LEU A 186 7.20 0.89 -4.38
C LEU A 186 7.37 -0.63 -4.56
N CYS A 187 8.37 -1.20 -3.89
CA CYS A 187 8.64 -2.64 -3.94
C CYS A 187 7.47 -3.47 -3.41
N THR A 188 6.72 -2.96 -2.43
CA THR A 188 5.55 -3.67 -1.88
C THR A 188 4.41 -3.76 -2.91
N TYR A 189 4.19 -2.71 -3.70
CA TYR A 189 3.25 -2.79 -4.83
C TYR A 189 3.76 -3.70 -5.94
N LYS A 190 5.07 -3.66 -6.23
CA LYS A 190 5.66 -4.38 -7.36
C LYS A 190 5.87 -5.88 -7.14
N TYR A 191 6.33 -6.25 -5.95
CA TYR A 191 6.75 -7.63 -5.63
C TYR A 191 5.94 -8.25 -4.48
N GLY A 192 5.16 -7.45 -3.76
CA GLY A 192 4.46 -7.89 -2.55
C GLY A 192 5.27 -7.72 -1.28
N SER A 193 4.72 -8.22 -0.17
CA SER A 193 5.29 -8.05 1.17
C SER A 193 5.62 -9.40 1.80
N ILE A 194 6.91 -9.67 2.02
CA ILE A 194 7.40 -10.94 2.60
C ILE A 194 6.71 -11.25 3.94
N SER A 195 6.37 -10.23 4.73
CA SER A 195 5.71 -10.38 6.03
C SER A 195 4.27 -10.90 5.96
N MET A 196 3.70 -11.02 4.76
CA MET A 196 2.31 -11.43 4.53
C MET A 196 2.14 -12.89 4.10
N GLY A 197 3.20 -13.69 4.14
CA GLY A 197 3.14 -15.13 3.89
C GLY A 197 2.45 -15.48 2.56
N LEU A 198 1.44 -16.36 2.61
CA LEU A 198 0.67 -16.84 1.45
C LEU A 198 0.03 -15.71 0.63
N GLU A 199 -0.28 -14.57 1.24
CA GLU A 199 -0.95 -13.43 0.58
C GLU A 199 0.04 -12.39 0.03
N SER A 200 1.35 -12.63 0.19
CA SER A 200 2.41 -11.67 -0.17
C SER A 200 2.33 -11.19 -1.61
N TYR A 201 2.33 -12.11 -2.58
CA TYR A 201 2.51 -11.81 -4.00
C TYR A 201 1.20 -11.68 -4.77
N ARG A 202 0.06 -12.02 -4.15
CA ARG A 202 -1.23 -12.16 -4.84
C ARG A 202 -1.71 -10.89 -5.56
N TYR A 203 -1.34 -9.73 -5.03
CA TYR A 203 -1.75 -8.41 -5.54
C TYR A 203 -0.55 -7.57 -6.01
N ALA A 204 0.52 -8.24 -6.45
CA ALA A 204 1.64 -7.57 -7.10
C ALA A 204 1.20 -6.99 -8.46
N CYS A 205 1.70 -5.81 -8.79
CA CYS A 205 1.39 -5.10 -10.03
C CYS A 205 2.68 -4.62 -10.70
N ASN A 206 2.71 -4.51 -12.03
CA ASN A 206 3.89 -3.98 -12.73
C ASN A 206 3.97 -2.45 -12.59
N VAL A 207 4.38 -1.99 -11.41
CA VAL A 207 4.51 -0.57 -11.08
C VAL A 207 5.86 -0.03 -11.54
N LYS A 208 5.81 1.11 -12.22
CA LYS A 208 6.97 1.88 -12.66
C LYS A 208 7.19 3.06 -11.72
N TRP A 209 8.43 3.30 -11.32
CA TRP A 209 8.82 4.41 -10.48
C TRP A 209 8.93 5.69 -11.33
N LEU A 210 8.02 6.62 -11.06
CA LEU A 210 7.97 7.90 -11.73
C LEU A 210 8.96 8.91 -11.11
N GLY A 211 9.05 8.94 -9.79
CA GLY A 211 9.82 9.90 -9.02
C GLY A 211 9.49 9.80 -7.53
N LEU A 212 10.11 10.57 -6.65
CA LEU A 212 11.32 11.36 -6.88
C LEU A 212 12.55 10.43 -7.02
N ARG A 213 13.44 10.68 -7.98
CA ARG A 213 14.69 9.93 -8.20
C ARG A 213 15.91 10.85 -8.13
N GLY A 214 17.11 10.29 -8.17
CA GLY A 214 18.37 11.02 -8.07
C GLY A 214 18.52 12.15 -9.08
N ASP A 215 17.99 11.99 -10.30
CA ASP A 215 18.05 13.01 -11.36
C ASP A 215 17.03 14.14 -11.17
N ASP A 216 16.00 13.90 -10.35
CA ASP A 216 14.99 14.90 -9.99
C ASP A 216 15.49 15.81 -8.85
N LEU A 217 16.56 15.42 -8.14
CA LEU A 217 17.09 16.14 -6.97
C LEU A 217 17.62 17.54 -7.29
N GLN A 218 18.01 17.80 -8.54
CA GLN A 218 18.38 19.14 -8.99
C GLN A 218 17.22 20.14 -8.98
N LEU A 219 15.97 19.64 -8.92
CA LEU A 219 14.77 20.47 -8.87
C LEU A 219 14.43 20.93 -7.45
N ILE A 220 15.11 20.44 -6.41
CA ILE A 220 14.78 20.76 -5.02
C ILE A 220 15.93 21.54 -4.35
N PRO A 221 15.64 22.44 -3.41
CA PRO A 221 16.67 23.22 -2.73
C PRO A 221 17.47 22.34 -1.77
N GLN A 222 18.74 22.72 -1.52
CA GLN A 222 19.61 21.99 -0.59
C GLN A 222 19.03 21.91 0.84
N SER A 223 18.21 22.87 1.25
CA SER A 223 17.52 22.88 2.55
C SER A 223 16.43 21.82 2.69
N ALA A 224 15.97 21.21 1.59
CA ALA A 224 14.95 20.16 1.62
C ALA A 224 15.53 18.76 1.94
N PHE A 225 16.85 18.60 1.84
CA PHE A 225 17.50 17.34 2.17
C PHE A 225 17.55 17.14 3.68
N GLN A 226 17.21 15.94 4.11
CA GLN A 226 17.31 15.51 5.50
C GLN A 226 18.33 14.39 5.61
N GLU A 227 18.90 14.19 6.80
CA GLU A 227 19.76 13.03 7.07
C GLU A 227 18.95 11.74 7.13
N LEU A 228 19.56 10.63 6.70
CA LEU A 228 18.98 9.31 6.85
C LEU A 228 18.86 8.91 8.32
N LYS A 229 17.70 8.35 8.69
CA LYS A 229 17.46 7.84 10.03
C LYS A 229 18.03 6.42 10.18
N PRO A 230 18.32 5.95 11.40
CA PRO A 230 18.77 4.57 11.63
C PRO A 230 17.81 3.51 11.06
N ARG A 231 16.50 3.79 11.07
CA ARG A 231 15.48 2.94 10.47
C ARG A 231 15.59 2.89 8.94
N ASP A 232 15.95 4.01 8.30
CA ASP A 232 16.11 4.07 6.84
C ASP A 232 17.28 3.18 6.41
N LEU A 233 18.38 3.19 7.17
CA LEU A 233 19.53 2.31 6.94
C LEU A 233 19.19 0.82 7.11
N GLN A 234 18.34 0.47 8.08
CA GLN A 234 17.87 -0.91 8.25
C GLN A 234 17.03 -1.37 7.06
N ILE A 235 16.12 -0.51 6.57
CA ILE A 235 15.32 -0.79 5.38
C ILE A 235 16.22 -0.92 4.15
N ALA A 236 17.17 0.00 3.97
CA ALA A 236 18.12 -0.04 2.86
C ALA A 236 18.92 -1.34 2.85
N LYS A 237 19.45 -1.76 3.99
CA LYS A 237 20.16 -3.04 4.13
C LYS A 237 19.27 -4.24 3.74
N SER A 238 18.00 -4.22 4.15
CA SER A 238 17.05 -5.28 3.80
C SER A 238 16.67 -5.28 2.32
N LEU A 239 16.60 -4.12 1.67
CA LEU A 239 16.30 -4.01 0.23
C LEU A 239 17.51 -4.43 -0.60
N LEU A 240 18.73 -3.99 -0.23
CA LEU A 240 19.96 -4.35 -0.93
C LEU A 240 20.26 -5.85 -0.85
N SER A 241 19.84 -6.56 0.20
CA SER A 241 19.99 -8.02 0.26
C SER A 241 18.99 -8.78 -0.62
N SER A 242 17.94 -8.11 -1.13
CA SER A 242 16.95 -8.73 -2.00
C SER A 242 17.50 -8.97 -3.40
N LYS A 243 17.30 -10.20 -3.91
CA LYS A 243 17.62 -10.58 -5.30
C LYS A 243 16.59 -10.06 -6.31
N PHE A 244 15.41 -9.63 -5.84
CA PHE A 244 14.33 -9.11 -6.70
C PHE A 244 14.47 -7.61 -6.99
N LEU A 245 15.38 -6.91 -6.30
CA LEU A 245 15.60 -5.50 -6.51
C LEU A 245 16.38 -5.28 -7.83
N GLN A 246 15.73 -4.61 -8.79
CA GLN A 246 16.32 -4.27 -10.09
C GLN A 246 17.53 -3.34 -9.91
N ASP A 247 18.49 -3.42 -10.84
CA ASP A 247 19.76 -2.69 -10.75
C ASP A 247 19.58 -1.16 -10.73
N THR A 248 18.60 -0.64 -11.46
CA THR A 248 18.26 0.79 -11.44
C THR A 248 17.80 1.25 -10.05
N HIS A 249 16.94 0.47 -9.39
CA HIS A 249 16.48 0.74 -8.03
C HIS A 249 17.59 0.55 -7.00
N ARG A 250 18.49 -0.41 -7.23
CA ARG A 250 19.67 -0.64 -6.39
C ARG A 250 20.63 0.55 -6.47
N ALA A 251 20.88 1.08 -7.66
CA ALA A 251 21.74 2.25 -7.85
C ALA A 251 21.20 3.48 -7.11
N GLU A 252 19.90 3.75 -7.24
CA GLU A 252 19.21 4.82 -6.48
C GLU A 252 19.35 4.64 -4.97
N LEU A 253 19.11 3.43 -4.46
CA LEU A 253 19.22 3.14 -3.03
C LEU A 253 20.65 3.27 -2.52
N THR A 254 21.64 2.80 -3.28
CA THR A 254 23.05 2.97 -2.95
C THR A 254 23.41 4.45 -2.87
N ARG A 255 22.95 5.27 -3.82
CA ARG A 255 23.15 6.73 -3.81
C ARG A 255 22.56 7.38 -2.55
N MET A 256 21.37 6.97 -2.12
CA MET A 256 20.78 7.44 -0.85
C MET A 256 21.71 7.13 0.33
N VAL A 257 22.20 5.89 0.42
CA VAL A 257 23.05 5.43 1.52
C VAL A 257 24.42 6.14 1.52
N GLU A 258 25.06 6.28 0.35
CA GLU A 258 26.38 6.91 0.20
C GLU A 258 26.34 8.40 0.53
N THR A 259 25.29 9.10 0.08
CA THR A 259 25.13 10.53 0.38
C THR A 259 24.68 10.78 1.82
N GLY A 260 24.06 9.79 2.47
CA GLY A 260 23.50 9.93 3.80
C GLY A 260 22.24 10.81 3.84
N THR A 261 21.63 11.11 2.69
CA THR A 261 20.52 12.06 2.57
C THR A 261 19.22 11.41 2.08
N ARG A 262 18.11 12.11 2.34
CA ARG A 262 16.76 11.77 1.88
C ARG A 262 15.98 13.04 1.51
N ALA A 263 15.00 12.90 0.63
CA ALA A 263 14.11 14.00 0.24
C ALA A 263 12.64 13.54 0.16
N GLU A 264 11.73 14.44 0.49
CA GLU A 264 10.28 14.22 0.41
C GLU A 264 9.74 14.78 -0.92
N ILE A 265 8.66 14.21 -1.45
CA ILE A 265 8.00 14.70 -2.68
C ILE A 265 7.60 16.18 -2.52
N GLU A 266 7.16 16.58 -1.32
CA GLU A 266 6.75 17.95 -1.00
C GLU A 266 7.87 18.98 -1.17
N ALA A 267 9.14 18.56 -1.26
CA ALA A 267 10.25 19.45 -1.58
C ALA A 267 10.07 20.16 -2.94
N LEU A 268 9.32 19.55 -3.87
CA LEU A 268 8.99 20.12 -5.17
C LEU A 268 8.07 21.35 -5.08
N TYR A 269 7.39 21.57 -3.95
CA TYR A 269 6.53 22.73 -3.73
C TYR A 269 7.29 24.06 -3.63
N CYS A 270 8.63 24.03 -3.60
CA CYS A 270 9.45 25.23 -3.77
C CYS A 270 9.17 25.96 -5.10
N HIS A 271 8.61 25.27 -6.10
CA HIS A 271 8.20 25.83 -7.39
C HIS A 271 6.70 26.21 -7.45
N GLY A 272 6.01 26.17 -6.31
CA GLY A 272 4.56 26.37 -6.19
C GLY A 272 3.79 25.04 -6.02
N PHE A 273 2.60 25.10 -5.44
CA PHE A 273 1.78 23.92 -5.14
C PHE A 273 1.38 23.15 -6.41
N ASP A 274 1.04 23.85 -7.50
CA ASP A 274 0.66 23.23 -8.78
C ASP A 274 1.82 22.57 -9.55
N PHE A 275 3.05 22.66 -9.06
CA PHE A 275 4.23 22.16 -9.77
C PHE A 275 4.25 20.63 -9.83
N LEU A 276 3.69 19.95 -8.83
CA LEU A 276 3.67 18.50 -8.77
C LEU A 276 2.94 17.89 -9.97
N GLY A 277 1.79 18.46 -10.34
CA GLY A 277 1.07 18.03 -11.54
C GLY A 277 1.87 18.21 -12.84
N LYS A 278 2.58 19.34 -12.98
CA LYS A 278 3.47 19.61 -14.12
C LYS A 278 4.65 18.64 -14.17
N PHE A 279 5.24 18.33 -13.01
CA PHE A 279 6.31 17.36 -12.87
C PHE A 279 5.87 15.97 -13.37
N ILE A 280 4.73 15.48 -12.86
CA ILE A 280 4.17 14.19 -13.28
C ILE A 280 3.87 14.16 -14.77
N ALA A 281 3.21 15.19 -15.31
CA ALA A 281 2.89 15.29 -16.74
C ALA A 281 4.16 15.21 -17.60
N ARG A 282 5.18 16.00 -17.24
CA ARG A 282 6.46 16.04 -17.95
C ARG A 282 7.14 14.67 -17.96
N LYS A 283 7.23 14.01 -16.80
CA LYS A 283 7.89 12.69 -16.66
C LYS A 283 7.18 11.63 -17.50
N ILE A 284 5.84 11.63 -17.50
CA ILE A 284 5.04 10.69 -18.32
C ILE A 284 5.28 10.93 -19.81
N VAL A 285 5.22 12.19 -20.27
CA VAL A 285 5.41 12.55 -21.68
C VAL A 285 6.83 12.23 -22.17
N GLN A 286 7.84 12.46 -21.33
CA GLN A 286 9.24 12.18 -21.65
C GLN A 286 9.59 10.69 -21.57
N GLY A 287 8.69 9.84 -21.09
CA GLY A 287 8.99 8.42 -20.84
C GLY A 287 10.01 8.22 -19.71
N ASP A 288 10.14 9.20 -18.82
CA ASP A 288 11.20 9.24 -17.81
C ASP A 288 10.76 8.56 -16.51
N TYR A 289 10.79 7.23 -16.51
CA TYR A 289 10.42 6.38 -15.38
C TYR A 289 11.15 5.01 -15.50
N ILE A 290 11.27 4.26 -14.41
CA ILE A 290 11.95 2.94 -14.36
C ILE A 290 11.12 1.83 -13.73
#